data_AF-A0A815SIU9-F1
#
_entry.id   AF-A0A815SIU9-F1
#
_cell.length_a   1.000
_cell.length_b   1.000
_cell.length_c   1.000
_cell.angle_alpha   90.00
_cell.angle_beta   90.00
_cell.angle_gamma   90.00
#
_symmetry.space_group_name_H-M   'P 1'
#
loop_
_entity.id
_entity.type
_entity.pdbx_description
1 polymer ?
#
loop_
_entity_poly.entity_id
_entity_poly.type
_entity_poly.pdbx_seq_one_letter_code
_entity_poly.pdbx_strand_id
1 'polypeptide(L)'
;MYRSLHGHLGEKEIELVNHQIILQEDLVSATRMLKEGSTRLATVVNSKDFNDVGIAELLMTAAKAKLSILKAQLLENSGNLNRLRKKTKKMNDESKHYFYKLYCFC
;
A
#
# COMPACT_ATOMS: atom_id res chain seq x y z
N MET A 1 -19.40 -23.49 10.40
CA MET A 1 -18.25 -23.41 9.46
C MET A 1 -18.22 -22.12 8.64
N TYR A 2 -19.29 -21.72 7.93
CA TYR A 2 -19.30 -20.50 7.08
C TYR A 2 -19.01 -19.17 7.81
N ARG A 3 -19.50 -18.99 9.05
CA ARG A 3 -19.29 -17.78 9.85
C ARG A 3 -17.82 -17.55 10.24
N SER A 4 -17.09 -18.64 10.49
CA SER A 4 -15.67 -18.60 10.88
C SER A 4 -14.77 -18.24 9.69
N LEU A 5 -15.07 -18.78 8.50
CA LEU A 5 -14.34 -18.43 7.27
C LEU A 5 -14.57 -16.98 6.83
N HIS A 6 -15.80 -16.46 6.96
CA HIS A 6 -16.08 -15.03 6.71
C HIS A 6 -15.40 -14.11 7.71
N GLY A 7 -15.35 -14.50 8.99
CA GLY A 7 -14.60 -13.78 10.02
C GLY A 7 -13.12 -13.64 9.66
N HIS A 8 -12.48 -14.75 9.28
CA HIS A 8 -11.05 -14.74 8.90
C HIS A 8 -10.77 -13.94 7.62
N LEU A 9 -11.69 -13.94 6.64
CA LEU A 9 -11.54 -13.09 5.45
C LEU A 9 -11.69 -11.60 5.79
N GLY A 10 -12.56 -11.26 6.74
CA GLY A 10 -12.71 -9.89 7.24
C GLY A 10 -11.48 -9.42 8.02
N GLU A 11 -10.94 -10.25 8.92
CA GLU A 11 -9.69 -9.98 9.65
C GLU A 11 -8.54 -9.72 8.69
N LYS A 12 -8.39 -10.56 7.66
CA LYS A 12 -7.35 -10.40 6.64
C LYS A 12 -7.53 -9.15 5.77
N GLU A 13 -8.77 -8.73 5.52
CA GLU A 13 -9.02 -7.46 4.81
C GLU A 13 -8.57 -6.26 5.66
N ILE A 14 -8.89 -6.28 6.96
CA ILE A 14 -8.47 -5.24 7.90
C ILE A 14 -6.93 -5.17 7.97
N GLU A 15 -6.23 -6.30 8.07
CA GLU A 15 -4.77 -6.35 8.07
C GLU A 15 -4.17 -5.70 6.81
N LEU A 16 -4.68 -6.05 5.63
CA LEU A 16 -4.18 -5.50 4.36
C LEU A 16 -4.49 -4.00 4.22
N VAL A 17 -5.64 -3.54 4.71
CA VAL A 17 -5.98 -2.11 4.73
C VAL A 17 -5.08 -1.34 5.70
N ASN A 18 -4.84 -1.86 6.90
CA ASN A 18 -3.94 -1.24 7.87
C ASN A 18 -2.50 -1.17 7.32
N HIS A 19 -2.03 -2.23 6.66
CA HIS A 19 -0.74 -2.21 5.99
C HIS A 19 -0.70 -1.16 4.86
N GLN A 20 -1.81 -0.97 4.13
CA GLN A 20 -1.88 0.08 3.11
C GLN A 20 -1.73 1.48 3.70
N ILE A 21 -2.31 1.74 4.87
CA ILE A 21 -2.19 3.03 5.58
C ILE A 21 -0.72 3.28 5.96
N ILE A 22 -0.04 2.29 6.54
CA ILE A 22 1.38 2.40 6.91
C ILE A 22 2.24 2.70 5.67
N LEU A 23 2.01 2.00 4.56
CA LEU A 23 2.75 2.24 3.31
C LEU A 23 2.50 3.65 2.74
N GLN A 24 1.32 4.22 2.96
CA GLN A 24 1.01 5.60 2.56
C GLN A 24 1.74 6.63 3.45
N GLU A 25 1.84 6.39 4.74
CA GLU A 25 2.62 7.23 5.66
C GLU A 25 4.11 7.24 5.29
N ASP A 26 4.66 6.06 4.99
CA ASP A 26 6.04 5.94 4.52
C ASP A 26 6.28 6.63 3.18
N LEU A 27 5.30 6.60 2.27
CA LEU A 27 5.34 7.33 1.01
C LEU A 27 5.39 8.84 1.22
N VAL A 28 4.59 9.38 2.14
CA VAL A 28 4.63 10.79 2.52
C VAL A 28 5.99 11.17 3.08
N SER A 29 6.56 10.31 3.94
CA SER A 29 7.89 10.51 4.51
C SER A 29 9.00 10.55 3.43
N ALA A 30 9.01 9.58 2.51
CA ALA A 30 9.97 9.54 1.40
C ALA A 30 9.83 10.76 0.47
N THR A 31 8.59 11.21 0.22
CA THR A 31 8.32 12.42 -0.57
C THR A 31 8.85 13.67 0.13
N ARG A 32 8.75 13.74 1.45
CA ARG A 32 9.32 14.84 2.24
C ARG A 32 10.85 14.91 2.12
N MET A 33 11.52 13.76 2.15
CA MET A 33 12.98 13.67 1.94
C MET A 33 13.40 14.18 0.55
N LEU A 34 12.65 13.82 -0.50
CA LEU A 34 12.89 14.36 -1.85
C LEU A 34 12.71 15.87 -1.91
N LYS A 35 11.64 16.39 -1.30
CA LYS A 35 11.37 17.83 -1.28
C LYS A 35 12.49 18.58 -0.56
N GLU A 36 12.95 18.06 0.58
CA GLU A 36 14.06 18.67 1.33
C GLU A 36 15.36 18.65 0.52
N GLY A 37 15.75 17.49 -0.04
CA GLY A 37 16.93 17.40 -0.90
C GLY A 37 16.86 18.34 -2.10
N SER A 38 15.71 18.40 -2.78
CA SER A 38 15.50 19.33 -3.90
C SER A 38 15.58 20.79 -3.49
N THR A 39 15.07 21.14 -2.31
CA THR A 39 15.10 22.52 -1.79
C THR A 39 16.53 22.93 -1.49
N ARG A 40 17.31 22.04 -0.86
CA ARG A 40 18.74 22.27 -0.58
C ARG A 40 19.53 22.45 -1.88
N LEU A 41 19.35 21.61 -2.89
CA LEU A 41 20.02 21.79 -4.19
C LEU A 41 19.64 23.11 -4.86
N ALA A 42 18.36 23.51 -4.80
CA ALA A 42 17.93 24.80 -5.36
C ALA A 42 18.62 25.97 -4.64
N THR A 43 18.74 25.90 -3.31
CA THR A 43 19.48 26.90 -2.52
C THR A 43 20.95 26.94 -2.91
N VAL A 44 21.62 25.79 -3.01
CA VAL A 44 23.03 25.70 -3.46
C VAL A 44 23.22 26.39 -4.81
N VAL A 45 22.35 26.11 -5.79
CA VAL A 45 22.45 26.70 -7.13
C VAL A 45 22.31 28.22 -7.08
N ASN A 46 21.42 28.72 -6.22
CA ASN A 46 21.17 30.16 -6.07
C ASN A 46 22.25 30.88 -5.25
N SER A 47 22.75 30.26 -4.18
CA SER A 47 23.72 30.85 -3.25
C SER A 47 25.17 30.65 -3.67
N LYS A 48 25.44 29.66 -4.54
CA LYS A 48 26.78 29.14 -4.86
C LYS A 48 27.54 28.62 -3.64
N ASP A 49 26.84 28.33 -2.55
CA ASP A 49 27.38 27.66 -1.36
C ASP A 49 27.14 26.16 -1.51
N PHE A 50 28.22 25.39 -1.71
CA PHE A 50 28.17 23.97 -2.01
C PHE A 50 28.21 23.05 -0.78
N ASN A 51 28.23 23.62 0.44
CA ASN A 51 28.33 22.83 1.67
C ASN A 51 27.15 21.84 1.84
N ASP A 52 25.98 22.16 1.27
CA ASP A 52 24.75 21.35 1.38
C ASP A 52 24.55 20.30 0.27
N VAL A 53 25.41 20.25 -0.76
CA VAL A 53 25.24 19.32 -1.90
C VAL A 53 25.23 17.87 -1.44
N GLY A 54 26.21 17.46 -0.64
CA GLY A 54 26.33 16.08 -0.18
C GLY A 54 25.12 15.63 0.64
N ILE A 55 24.58 16.51 1.49
CA ILE A 55 23.37 16.23 2.27
C ILE A 55 22.17 16.07 1.34
N ALA A 56 22.04 16.95 0.35
CA ALA A 56 20.95 16.92 -0.59
C ALA A 56 20.96 15.64 -1.47
N GLU A 57 22.12 15.25 -1.98
CA GLU A 57 22.30 14.00 -2.73
C GLU A 57 22.00 12.77 -1.89
N LEU A 58 22.42 12.76 -0.62
CA LEU A 58 22.15 11.67 0.31
C LEU A 58 20.64 11.54 0.59
N LEU A 59 19.95 12.65 0.83
CA LEU A 59 18.49 12.68 1.01
C LEU A 59 17.76 12.17 -0.23
N MET A 60 18.15 12.61 -1.43
CA MET A 60 17.51 12.19 -2.67
C MET A 60 17.76 10.71 -2.98
N THR A 61 18.96 10.21 -2.72
CA THR A 61 19.33 8.80 -2.93
C THR A 61 18.58 7.89 -1.98
N ALA A 62 18.57 8.22 -0.68
CA ALA A 62 17.82 7.48 0.33
C ALA A 62 16.30 7.47 0.02
N ALA A 63 15.76 8.62 -0.40
CA ALA A 63 14.35 8.72 -0.78
C ALA A 63 14.00 7.89 -2.01
N LYS A 64 14.84 7.90 -3.05
CA LYS A 64 14.64 7.06 -4.25
C LYS A 64 14.65 5.56 -3.91
N ALA A 65 15.58 5.13 -3.06
CA ALA A 65 15.64 3.74 -2.61
C ALA A 65 14.36 3.34 -1.85
N LYS A 66 13.92 4.18 -0.90
CA LYS A 66 12.66 3.96 -0.18
C LYS A 66 11.45 3.92 -1.11
N LEU A 67 11.34 4.85 -2.06
CA LEU A 67 10.24 4.86 -3.03
C LEU A 67 10.19 3.60 -3.90
N SER A 68 11.34 3.06 -4.29
CA SER A 68 11.40 1.81 -5.05
C SER A 68 10.83 0.63 -4.26
N ILE A 69 11.19 0.53 -2.97
CA ILE A 69 10.69 -0.52 -2.07
C ILE A 69 9.19 -0.34 -1.82
N LEU A 70 8.76 0.88 -1.47
CA LEU A 70 7.36 1.20 -1.20
C LEU A 70 6.46 0.93 -2.42
N LYS A 71 6.95 1.22 -3.63
CA LYS A 71 6.23 0.91 -4.87
C LYS A 71 5.97 -0.60 -5.00
N ALA A 72 6.97 -1.43 -4.73
CA ALA A 72 6.83 -2.89 -4.78
C ALA A 72 5.82 -3.38 -3.72
N GLN A 73 5.93 -2.88 -2.49
CA GLN A 73 5.03 -3.26 -1.39
C GLN A 73 3.58 -2.83 -1.64
N LEU A 74 3.36 -1.62 -2.18
CA LEU A 74 2.02 -1.14 -2.54
C LEU A 74 1.38 -1.97 -3.66
N LEU A 75 2.17 -2.36 -4.67
CA LEU A 75 1.70 -3.23 -5.75
C LEU A 75 1.32 -4.61 -5.22
N GLU A 76 2.15 -5.19 -4.36
CA GLU A 76 1.88 -6.47 -3.72
C GLU A 76 0.61 -6.41 -2.85
N ASN A 77 0.51 -5.40 -1.97
CA ASN A 77 -0.63 -5.26 -1.07
C ASN A 77 -1.94 -5.03 -1.84
N SER A 78 -1.91 -4.21 -2.90
CA SER A 78 -3.04 -4.02 -3.81
C SER A 78 -3.43 -5.31 -4.52
N GLY A 79 -2.44 -6.10 -4.94
CA GLY A 79 -2.64 -7.43 -5.51
C GLY A 79 -3.32 -8.38 -4.52
N ASN A 80 -2.89 -8.38 -3.26
CA ASN A 80 -3.46 -9.19 -2.19
C ASN A 80 -4.91 -8.79 -1.87
N LEU A 81 -5.20 -7.49 -1.78
CA LEU A 81 -6.57 -6.99 -1.62
C LEU A 81 -7.49 -7.42 -2.77
N ASN A 82 -7.02 -7.30 -4.02
CA ASN A 82 -7.81 -7.71 -5.17
C ASN A 82 -8.08 -9.22 -5.19
N ARG A 83 -7.07 -10.04 -4.87
CA ARG A 83 -7.24 -11.51 -4.73
C ARG A 83 -8.23 -11.85 -3.62
N LEU A 84 -8.14 -11.17 -2.48
CA LEU A 84 -9.05 -11.37 -1.35
C LEU A 84 -10.49 -11.02 -1.75
N ARG A 85 -10.72 -9.86 -2.36
CA ARG A 85 -12.06 -9.43 -2.83
C ARG A 85 -12.67 -10.39 -3.83
N LYS A 86 -11.87 -10.91 -4.78
CA LYS A 86 -12.32 -11.95 -5.72
C LYS A 86 -12.73 -13.23 -5.00
N LYS A 87 -11.95 -13.66 -4.00
CA LYS A 87 -12.27 -14.84 -3.18
C LYS A 87 -13.57 -14.64 -2.39
N THR A 88 -13.73 -13.49 -1.73
CA THR A 88 -14.94 -13.14 -0.98
C THR A 88 -16.17 -13.10 -1.90
N LYS A 89 -16.04 -12.52 -3.11
CA LYS A 89 -17.13 -12.51 -4.09
C LYS A 89 -17.54 -13.92 -4.51
N LYS A 90 -16.57 -14.77 -4.89
CA LYS A 90 -16.85 -16.16 -5.28
C LYS A 90 -17.58 -16.93 -4.19
N MET A 91 -17.15 -16.77 -2.95
CA MET A 91 -17.76 -17.44 -1.79
C MET A 91 -19.19 -16.96 -1.53
N ASN A 92 -19.46 -15.66 -1.71
CA ASN A 92 -20.82 -15.10 -1.64
C ASN A 92 -21.72 -15.65 -2.76
N ASP A 93 -21.21 -15.74 -3.98
CA ASP A 93 -21.96 -16.26 -5.14
C ASP A 93 -22.28 -17.75 -4.96
N GLU A 94 -21.32 -18.56 -4.48
CA GLU A 94 -21.54 -19.96 -4.12
C GLU A 94 -22.59 -20.09 -3.01
N SER A 95 -22.49 -19.28 -1.96
CA SER A 95 -23.45 -19.27 -0.84
C SER A 95 -24.88 -18.98 -1.32
N LYS A 96 -25.05 -18.00 -2.21
CA LYS A 96 -26.35 -17.67 -2.82
C LYS A 96 -26.88 -18.83 -3.66
N HIS A 97 -26.02 -19.48 -4.44
CA HIS A 97 -26.41 -20.64 -5.26
C HIS A 97 -26.88 -21.82 -4.41
N TYR A 98 -26.15 -22.13 -3.32
CA TYR A 98 -26.56 -23.17 -2.37
C TYR A 98 -27.89 -22.82 -1.68
N PHE A 99 -28.06 -21.57 -1.26
CA PHE A 99 -29.32 -21.11 -0.66
C PHE A 99 -30.47 -21.24 -1.65
N TYR A 100 -30.30 -20.80 -2.90
CA TYR A 100 -31.32 -20.93 -3.94
C TYR A 100 -31.70 -22.40 -4.19
N LYS A 101 -30.71 -23.31 -4.28
CA LYS A 101 -30.98 -24.76 -4.41
C LYS A 101 -31.75 -25.35 -3.23
N LEU A 102 -31.49 -24.90 -2.01
CA LEU A 102 -32.17 -25.38 -0.81
C LEU A 102 -33.62 -24.87 -0.72
N TYR A 103 -33.89 -23.65 -1.19
CA TYR A 103 -35.21 -23.02 -1.09
C TYR A 103 -36.11 -23.20 -2.32
N CYS A 104 -35.56 -23.57 -3.49
CA CYS A 104 -36.33 -23.89 -4.70
C CYS A 104 -36.75 -25.36 -4.82
N PHE A 105 -36.53 -26.18 -3.78
CA PHE A 105 -37.02 -27.56 -3.68
C PHE A 105 -38.12 -27.73 -2.60
N CYS A 106 -38.67 -26.62 -2.09
CA CYS A 106 -39.95 -26.58 -1.37
C CYS A 106 -41.03 -26.03 -2.32
#